data_AF-A0A2P5M502-F1
#
_entry.id   AF-A0A2P5M502-F1
#
_cell.length_a   1.000
_cell.length_b   1.000
_cell.length_c   1.000
_cell.angle_alpha   90.00
_cell.angle_beta   90.00
_cell.angle_gamma   90.00
#
_symmetry.space_group_name_H-M   'P 1'
#
loop_
_entity.id
_entity.type
_entity.pdbx_description
1 polymer ?
#
loop_
_entity_poly.entity_id
_entity_poly.type
_entity_poly.pdbx_seq_one_letter_code
_entity_poly.pdbx_strand_id
1 'polypeptide(L)'
;MPLRTNRTKPAGLDLLRVARRIGGRPHEGRLIAGTLVLPCALGRSGVVRNKREGDGASPAGRWPLLYFYLRAPNPLRLRWRRTRPHDLWCDDPRSFLYNKPLQAPSRLGHEEMWRKD
;
A
#
# COMPACT_ATOMS: atom_id res chain seq x y z
N MET A 1 -0.61 -46.14 -14.51
CA MET A 1 -1.33 -45.05 -13.81
C MET A 1 -0.34 -43.95 -13.48
N PRO A 2 -0.49 -42.70 -13.98
CA PRO A 2 0.44 -41.65 -13.63
C PRO A 2 0.11 -41.10 -12.23
N LEU A 3 1.14 -41.10 -11.37
CA LEU A 3 1.11 -40.50 -10.04
C LEU A 3 0.77 -39.01 -10.16
N ARG A 4 -0.33 -38.60 -9.53
CA ARG A 4 -0.68 -37.18 -9.35
C ARG A 4 0.43 -36.53 -8.52
N THR A 5 1.25 -35.71 -9.15
CA THR A 5 2.18 -34.83 -8.44
C THR A 5 1.36 -33.81 -7.68
N ASN A 6 1.27 -34.00 -6.36
CA ASN A 6 0.62 -33.07 -5.47
C ASN A 6 1.50 -31.81 -5.43
N ARG A 7 1.21 -30.81 -6.29
CA ARG A 7 1.89 -29.52 -6.26
C ARG A 7 1.53 -28.84 -4.94
N THR A 8 2.36 -28.99 -3.92
CA THR A 8 2.31 -28.17 -2.72
C THR A 8 2.38 -26.71 -3.14
N LYS A 9 1.30 -25.96 -2.91
CA LYS A 9 1.31 -24.49 -3.03
C LYS A 9 2.48 -23.99 -2.19
N PRO A 10 3.41 -23.20 -2.74
CA PRO A 10 4.40 -22.55 -1.90
C PRO A 10 3.66 -21.69 -0.86
N ALA A 11 4.12 -21.76 0.40
CA ALA A 11 3.59 -21.01 1.54
C ALA A 11 3.71 -19.49 1.29
N GLY A 12 2.78 -18.95 0.51
CA GLY A 12 2.72 -17.56 0.11
C GLY A 12 1.73 -16.80 0.98
N LEU A 13 2.02 -15.53 1.22
CA LEU A 13 1.07 -14.63 1.85
C LEU A 13 0.05 -14.15 0.81
N ASP A 14 -1.17 -14.65 0.90
CA ASP A 14 -2.24 -14.30 -0.05
C ASP A 14 -3.17 -13.18 0.46
N LEU A 15 -3.04 -12.78 1.73
CA LEU A 15 -3.89 -11.78 2.36
C LEU A 15 -3.13 -10.98 3.41
N LEU A 16 -3.20 -9.65 3.27
CA LEU A 16 -2.90 -8.70 4.33
C LEU A 16 -4.20 -8.24 4.96
N ARG A 17 -4.33 -8.36 6.28
CA ARG A 17 -5.46 -7.82 7.03
C ARG A 17 -5.01 -6.59 7.79
N VAL A 18 -5.75 -5.50 7.65
CA VAL A 18 -5.56 -4.29 8.44
C VAL A 18 -6.79 -4.10 9.30
N ALA A 19 -6.61 -3.95 10.60
CA ALA A 19 -7.70 -3.77 11.55
C ALA A 19 -7.35 -2.73 12.60
N ARG A 20 -8.37 -2.05 13.13
CA ARG A 20 -8.21 -1.16 14.28
C ARG A 20 -7.74 -1.95 15.50
N ARG A 21 -6.84 -1.37 16.29
CA ARG A 21 -6.44 -1.91 17.60
C ARG A 21 -7.62 -1.82 18.57
N ILE A 22 -8.03 -2.95 19.14
CA ILE A 22 -9.05 -3.00 20.20
C ILE A 22 -8.55 -2.21 21.41
N GLY A 23 -9.38 -1.31 21.94
CA GLY A 23 -9.03 -0.42 23.05
C GLY A 23 -8.04 0.72 22.71
N GLY A 24 -7.57 0.82 21.46
CA GLY A 24 -6.67 1.88 21.00
C GLY A 24 -7.40 3.10 20.44
N ARG A 25 -6.65 4.17 20.14
CA ARG A 25 -7.16 5.35 19.43
C ARG A 25 -7.65 4.99 18.02
N PRO A 26 -8.54 5.78 17.39
CA PRO A 26 -9.07 5.46 16.06
C PRO A 26 -8.00 5.28 14.96
N HIS A 27 -6.87 5.98 15.08
CA HIS A 27 -5.74 5.92 14.14
C HIS A 27 -4.71 4.83 14.47
N GLU A 28 -4.92 4.04 15.52
CA GLU A 28 -4.05 2.91 15.86
C GLU A 28 -4.59 1.62 15.23
N GLY A 29 -3.78 1.02 14.36
CA GLY A 29 -4.10 -0.22 13.67
C GLY A 29 -3.07 -1.33 13.90
N ARG A 30 -3.43 -2.51 13.41
CA ARG A 30 -2.55 -3.66 13.25
C ARG A 30 -2.60 -4.15 11.82
N LEU A 31 -1.43 -4.32 11.22
CA LEU A 31 -1.24 -5.06 9.97
C LEU A 31 -0.92 -6.51 10.32
N ILE A 32 -1.68 -7.44 9.75
CA ILE A 32 -1.57 -8.88 9.99
C ILE A 32 -1.20 -9.56 8.68
N ALA A 33 -0.06 -10.22 8.67
CA ALA A 33 0.54 -10.92 7.54
C ALA A 33 0.86 -12.37 7.94
N GLY A 34 -0.12 -13.27 7.80
CA GLY A 34 0.01 -14.63 8.34
C GLY A 34 0.12 -14.57 9.88
N THR A 35 1.24 -15.06 10.41
CA THR A 35 1.55 -15.00 11.86
C THR A 35 2.23 -13.71 12.29
N LEU A 36 2.70 -12.86 11.36
CA LEU A 36 3.32 -11.59 11.68
C LEU A 36 2.25 -10.52 11.96
N VAL A 37 2.38 -9.82 13.09
CA VAL A 37 1.52 -8.71 13.48
C VAL A 37 2.38 -7.48 13.77
N LEU A 38 2.15 -6.40 13.01
CA LEU A 38 2.88 -5.15 13.13
C LEU A 38 1.92 -4.01 13.53
N PRO A 39 2.32 -3.07 14.40
CA PRO A 39 1.57 -1.84 14.58
C PRO A 39 1.56 -1.05 13.26
N CYS A 40 0.44 -0.43 12.94
CA CYS A 40 0.34 0.44 11.77
C CYS A 40 -0.54 1.66 12.08
N ALA A 41 -0.37 2.72 11.29
CA ALA A 41 -1.26 3.86 11.33
C ALA A 41 -2.53 3.59 10.51
N LEU A 42 -3.65 4.10 11.00
CA LEU A 42 -4.89 4.31 10.25
C LEU A 42 -5.13 5.81 10.11
N GLY A 43 -6.06 6.19 9.23
CA GLY A 43 -6.49 7.57 9.14
C GLY A 43 -6.92 8.13 10.50
N ARG A 44 -6.68 9.42 10.75
CA ARG A 44 -7.06 10.12 11.99
C ARG A 44 -8.53 9.91 12.38
N SER A 45 -9.40 9.80 11.38
CA SER A 45 -10.86 9.60 11.54
C SER A 45 -11.26 8.11 11.63
N GLY A 46 -10.28 7.19 11.72
CA GLY A 46 -10.51 5.76 11.79
C GLY A 46 -10.87 5.12 10.45
N VAL A 47 -11.63 4.02 10.49
CA VAL A 47 -12.01 3.22 9.32
C VAL A 47 -13.46 3.52 8.93
N VAL A 48 -13.71 3.89 7.68
CA VAL A 48 -15.04 4.28 7.17
C VAL A 48 -15.41 3.55 5.89
N ARG A 49 -16.72 3.29 5.69
CA ARG A 49 -17.22 2.73 4.42
C ARG A 49 -17.37 3.80 3.34
N ASN A 50 -17.82 5.00 3.71
CA ASN A 50 -18.10 6.10 2.79
C ASN A 50 -16.92 7.08 2.72
N LYS A 51 -15.74 6.58 2.32
CA LYS A 51 -14.50 7.36 2.23
C LYS A 51 -14.63 8.50 1.21
N ARG A 52 -14.21 9.71 1.59
CA ARG A 52 -14.09 10.89 0.72
C ARG A 52 -12.70 11.49 0.83
N GLU A 53 -12.19 12.08 -0.24
CA GLU A 53 -10.90 12.78 -0.16
C GLU A 53 -10.91 13.86 0.93
N GLY A 54 -9.81 13.99 1.68
CA GLY A 54 -9.67 14.96 2.78
C GLY A 54 -10.32 14.57 4.12
N ASP A 55 -11.17 13.53 4.18
CA ASP A 55 -11.85 13.11 5.42
C ASP A 55 -10.92 12.52 6.51
N GLY A 56 -9.67 12.22 6.14
CA GLY A 56 -8.66 11.67 7.03
C GLY A 56 -8.98 10.24 7.51
N ALA A 57 -9.82 9.46 6.82
CA ALA A 57 -10.15 8.10 7.19
C ALA A 57 -9.36 7.05 6.37
N SER A 58 -9.30 5.81 6.85
CA SER A 58 -8.95 4.65 6.03
C SER A 58 -10.23 4.02 5.47
N PRO A 59 -10.31 3.69 4.18
CA PRO A 59 -11.51 3.05 3.63
C PRO A 59 -11.67 1.64 4.22
N ALA A 60 -12.91 1.16 4.33
CA ALA A 60 -13.28 -0.20 4.74
C ALA A 60 -13.65 -1.05 3.51
N GLY A 61 -13.20 -2.31 3.48
CA GLY A 61 -13.36 -3.14 2.28
C GLY A 61 -12.20 -4.12 2.05
N ARG A 62 -12.12 -4.62 0.81
CA ARG A 62 -11.07 -5.51 0.33
C ARG A 62 -10.58 -5.00 -1.01
N TRP A 63 -9.27 -4.78 -1.13
CA TRP A 63 -8.65 -4.23 -2.34
C TRP A 63 -7.52 -5.13 -2.81
N PRO A 64 -7.31 -5.23 -4.14
CA PRO A 64 -6.12 -5.87 -4.67
C PRO A 64 -4.89 -4.99 -4.43
N LEU A 65 -3.76 -5.62 -4.10
CA LEU A 65 -2.47 -4.95 -4.17
C LEU A 65 -1.98 -5.00 -5.62
N LEU A 66 -1.82 -3.83 -6.23
CA LEU A 66 -1.55 -3.73 -7.68
C LEU A 66 -0.06 -3.91 -7.99
N TYR A 67 0.79 -3.11 -7.37
CA TYR A 67 2.24 -3.13 -7.55
C TYR A 67 2.95 -2.37 -6.44
N PHE A 68 4.27 -2.53 -6.36
CA PHE A 68 5.12 -1.83 -5.40
C PHE A 68 6.14 -0.92 -6.07
N TYR A 69 6.52 0.13 -5.36
CA TYR A 69 7.74 0.89 -5.61
C TYR A 69 8.77 0.52 -4.54
N LEU A 70 9.94 0.04 -4.95
CA LEU A 70 10.94 -0.50 -4.03
C LEU A 70 12.30 0.20 -4.20
N ARG A 71 13.00 0.46 -3.09
CA ARG A 71 14.36 1.04 -3.13
C ARG A 71 15.39 0.04 -3.67
N ALA A 72 15.21 -1.24 -3.36
CA ALA A 72 16.03 -2.36 -3.81
C ALA A 72 15.15 -3.51 -4.34
N PRO A 73 15.68 -4.36 -5.23
CA PRO A 73 14.96 -5.56 -5.68
C PRO A 73 14.54 -6.44 -4.50
N ASN A 74 13.34 -7.01 -4.58
CA ASN A 74 12.82 -7.97 -3.60
C ASN A 74 12.18 -9.13 -4.37
N PRO A 75 12.34 -10.39 -3.94
CA PRO A 75 11.67 -11.57 -4.54
C PRO A 75 10.14 -11.59 -4.34
N LEU A 76 9.47 -10.44 -4.46
CA LEU A 76 8.02 -10.36 -4.47
C LEU A 76 7.47 -10.90 -5.80
N ARG A 77 6.39 -11.67 -5.72
CA ARG A 77 5.66 -12.17 -6.90
C ARG A 77 4.82 -11.08 -7.58
N LEU A 78 4.43 -10.05 -6.84
CA LEU A 78 3.66 -8.93 -7.37
C LEU A 78 4.56 -8.02 -8.21
N ARG A 79 3.95 -7.33 -9.20
CA ARG A 79 4.67 -6.38 -10.04
C ARG A 79 5.30 -5.31 -9.18
N TRP A 80 6.52 -4.91 -9.49
CA TRP A 80 7.19 -3.83 -8.79
C TRP A 80 8.09 -3.04 -9.73
N ARG A 81 8.38 -1.80 -9.36
CA ARG A 81 9.32 -0.91 -10.02
C ARG A 81 10.33 -0.39 -9.00
N ARG A 82 11.59 -0.28 -9.41
CA ARG A 82 12.60 0.37 -8.55
C ARG A 82 12.35 1.88 -8.50
N THR A 83 12.23 2.45 -7.31
CA THR A 83 12.13 3.90 -7.12
C THR A 83 13.49 4.56 -7.41
N ARG A 84 13.47 5.77 -7.95
CA ARG A 84 14.66 6.59 -8.23
C ARG A 84 14.57 7.94 -7.51
N PRO A 85 15.71 8.63 -7.25
CA PRO A 85 15.72 9.93 -6.56
C PRO A 85 14.84 11.02 -7.19
N HIS A 86 14.61 10.97 -8.50
CA HIS A 86 13.80 11.95 -9.23
C HIS A 86 12.35 11.51 -9.47
N ASP A 87 11.93 10.36 -8.91
CA ASP A 87 10.55 9.90 -9.06
C ASP A 87 9.60 10.71 -8.17
N LEU A 88 8.50 11.17 -8.75
CA LEU A 88 7.46 11.96 -8.10
C LEU A 88 6.10 11.26 -8.24
N TRP A 89 5.19 11.50 -7.31
CA TRP A 89 3.78 11.09 -7.41
C TRP A 89 2.89 12.33 -7.40
N CYS A 90 2.07 12.53 -8.43
CA CYS A 90 1.20 13.70 -8.48
C CYS A 90 0.03 13.54 -7.51
N ASP A 91 -0.02 14.40 -6.49
CA ASP A 91 -1.09 14.51 -5.50
C ASP A 91 -1.93 15.78 -5.69
N ASP A 92 -1.70 16.55 -6.76
CA ASP A 92 -2.47 17.75 -7.09
C ASP A 92 -3.87 17.38 -7.62
N PRO A 93 -4.97 17.67 -6.87
CA PRO A 93 -6.32 17.32 -7.29
C PRO A 93 -6.83 18.09 -8.51
N ARG A 94 -6.13 19.17 -8.91
CA ARG A 94 -6.46 19.96 -10.11
C ARG A 94 -5.70 19.50 -11.35
N SER A 95 -4.76 18.58 -11.20
CA SER A 95 -3.92 18.09 -12.29
C SER A 95 -4.61 16.96 -13.07
N PHE A 96 -4.48 16.98 -14.40
CA PHE A 96 -4.87 15.84 -15.25
C PHE A 96 -3.99 14.60 -15.02
N LEU A 97 -2.88 14.76 -14.30
CA LEU A 97 -1.98 13.69 -13.88
C LEU A 97 -2.21 13.27 -12.42
N TYR A 98 -3.29 13.70 -11.75
CA TYR A 98 -3.61 13.30 -10.38
C TYR A 98 -3.58 11.77 -10.21
N ASN A 99 -2.94 11.30 -9.14
CA ASN A 99 -2.68 9.88 -8.85
C ASN A 99 -1.93 9.14 -9.98
N LYS A 100 -0.94 9.80 -10.60
CA LYS A 100 -0.03 9.21 -11.58
C LYS A 100 1.44 9.51 -11.24
N PRO A 101 2.37 8.63 -11.68
CA PRO A 101 3.80 8.90 -11.55
C PRO A 101 4.23 10.07 -12.44
N LEU A 102 5.18 10.85 -11.93
CA LEU A 102 5.86 11.98 -12.56
C LEU A 102 7.38 11.85 -12.36
N GLN A 103 8.14 12.76 -12.96
CA GLN A 103 9.58 12.91 -12.70
C GLN A 103 9.92 14.37 -12.42
N ALA A 104 10.93 14.58 -11.58
CA ALA A 104 11.48 15.91 -11.35
C ALA A 104 12.29 16.40 -12.57
N PRO A 105 12.31 17.71 -12.86
CA PRO A 105 11.54 18.76 -12.18
C PRO A 105 10.08 18.81 -12.66
N SER A 106 9.14 19.11 -11.75
CA SER A 106 7.72 19.33 -12.04
C SER A 106 7.20 20.58 -11.35
N ARG A 107 6.27 21.29 -11.99
CA ARG A 107 5.55 22.44 -11.41
C ARG A 107 4.21 22.08 -10.77
N LEU A 108 3.73 20.84 -10.99
CA LEU A 108 2.49 20.32 -10.40
C LEU A 108 2.71 19.99 -8.92
N GLY A 109 1.65 20.01 -8.10
CA GLY A 109 1.71 19.43 -6.76
C GLY A 109 2.10 17.94 -6.83
N HIS A 110 3.05 17.55 -5.98
CA HIS A 110 3.56 16.18 -5.94
C HIS A 110 4.17 15.81 -4.58
N GLU A 111 4.19 14.50 -4.32
CA GLU A 111 5.03 13.87 -3.30
C GLU A 111 6.36 13.36 -3.92
N GLU A 112 7.47 13.52 -3.19
CA GLU A 112 8.74 12.86 -3.52
C GLU A 112 8.64 11.36 -3.21
N MET A 113 8.78 10.49 -4.22
CA MET A 113 8.73 9.05 -3.98
C MET A 113 10.01 8.52 -3.33
N TRP A 114 11.13 9.23 -3.49
CA TRP A 114 12.39 8.93 -2.81
C TRP A 114 12.41 9.55 -1.42
N ARG A 115 11.79 8.86 -0.46
CA ARG A 115 11.79 9.31 0.93
C ARG A 115 13.21 9.38 1.49
N LYS A 116 13.46 10.36 2.37
CA LYS A 116 14.77 10.64 3.00
C LYS A 116 14.96 9.91 4.33
N ASP A 117 13.91 9.28 4.83
CA ASP A 117 13.92 8.41 6.01
C ASP A 117 14.31 6.95 5.68
#